data_AF-A0A520PMH7-F1
#
_entry.id   AF-A0A520PMH7-F1
#
_cell.length_a   1.000
_cell.length_b   1.000
_cell.length_c   1.000
_cell.angle_alpha   90.00
_cell.angle_beta   90.00
_cell.angle_gamma   90.00
#
_symmetry.space_group_name_H-M   'P 1'
#
loop_
_entity.id
_entity.type
_entity.pdbx_description
1 polymer ?
#
loop_
_entity_poly.entity_id
_entity_poly.type
_entity_poly.pdbx_seq_one_letter_code
_entity_poly.pdbx_strand_id
1 'polypeptide(L)'
;MPYEKHNEGICSISPKIQPDWLRSTRATLPQTWLPQFERKTNLENAFPAIADIRDKNVSLQDDVMTTSSTIKATARSLKAADDGKVNALVLYREMWDSPISSSREKEEARPI
;
A
#
# COMPACT_ATOMS: atom_id res chain seq x y z
N MET A 1 -1.53 -45.45 -7.51
CA MET A 1 -0.31 -44.63 -7.40
C MET A 1 -0.63 -43.42 -6.54
N PRO A 2 -0.17 -43.29 -5.29
CA PRO A 2 -0.33 -42.03 -4.58
C PRO A 2 0.71 -41.02 -5.09
N TYR A 3 0.27 -39.78 -5.24
CA TYR A 3 1.03 -38.63 -5.69
C TYR A 3 1.90 -38.12 -4.53
N GLU A 4 3.22 -38.34 -4.60
CA GLU A 4 4.16 -37.77 -3.64
C GLU A 4 4.25 -36.25 -3.84
N LYS A 5 3.88 -35.48 -2.82
CA LYS A 5 4.10 -34.04 -2.79
C LYS A 5 5.57 -33.77 -2.48
N HIS A 6 6.35 -33.49 -3.51
CA HIS A 6 7.68 -32.92 -3.36
C HIS A 6 7.58 -31.49 -2.81
N ASN A 7 7.51 -31.35 -1.48
CA ASN A 7 7.67 -30.06 -0.79
C ASN A 7 9.16 -29.78 -0.47
N GLU A 8 10.06 -30.27 -1.31
CA GLU A 8 11.51 -30.05 -1.24
C GLU A 8 11.79 -28.66 -1.86
N GLY A 9 11.79 -27.58 -1.07
CA GLY A 9 12.31 -26.30 -1.56
C GLY A 9 11.69 -25.02 -1.02
N ILE A 10 10.61 -25.07 -0.23
CA ILE A 10 10.15 -23.86 0.47
C ILE A 10 11.01 -23.71 1.71
N CYS A 11 12.14 -23.00 1.55
CA CYS A 11 12.85 -22.44 2.70
C CYS A 11 11.80 -21.66 3.52
N SER A 12 11.57 -22.09 4.76
CA SER A 12 10.62 -21.43 5.68
C SER A 12 11.21 -20.09 6.12
N ILE A 13 11.26 -19.13 5.19
CA ILE A 13 11.58 -17.75 5.49
C ILE A 13 10.32 -17.20 6.15
N SER A 14 10.30 -17.18 7.48
CA SER A 14 9.29 -16.47 8.25
C SER A 14 9.84 -15.07 8.54
N PRO A 15 9.56 -14.05 7.71
CA PRO A 15 9.97 -12.69 8.02
C PRO A 15 9.34 -12.27 9.34
N LYS A 16 10.15 -11.71 10.25
CA LYS A 16 9.62 -11.13 11.49
C LYS A 16 8.81 -9.90 11.15
N ILE A 17 7.51 -9.94 11.40
CA ILE A 17 6.62 -8.77 11.26
C ILE A 17 6.83 -7.88 12.48
N GLN A 18 7.02 -6.58 12.24
CA GLN A 18 7.32 -5.58 13.26
C GLN A 18 6.32 -4.42 13.16
N PRO A 19 5.09 -4.59 13.70
CA PRO A 19 4.03 -3.60 13.53
C PRO A 19 4.32 -2.29 14.30
N ASP A 20 5.08 -2.36 15.39
CA ASP A 20 5.32 -1.22 16.28
C ASP A 20 6.49 -0.32 15.83
N TRP A 21 7.14 -0.63 14.72
CA TRP A 21 8.25 0.17 14.19
C TRP A 21 7.79 1.51 13.61
N LEU A 22 6.52 1.61 13.22
CA LEU A 22 5.87 2.83 12.74
C LEU A 22 4.58 3.02 13.53
N ARG A 23 4.24 4.27 13.84
CA ARG A 23 2.99 4.58 14.53
C ARG A 23 2.27 5.72 13.85
N SER A 24 0.96 5.56 13.64
CA SER A 24 0.11 6.69 13.27
C SER A 24 -0.06 7.60 14.48
N THR A 25 0.46 8.83 14.41
CA THR A 25 0.45 9.77 15.55
C THR A 25 -0.63 10.84 15.47
N ARG A 26 -1.33 10.96 14.33
CA ARG A 26 -2.43 11.90 14.15
C ARG A 26 -3.47 11.35 13.18
N ALA A 27 -4.68 11.89 13.26
CA ALA A 27 -5.70 11.65 12.25
C ALA A 27 -5.28 12.31 10.91
N THR A 28 -5.44 11.57 9.82
CA THR A 28 -5.23 12.06 8.45
C THR A 28 -6.53 11.92 7.69
N LEU A 29 -6.87 12.88 6.82
CA LEU A 29 -8.07 12.76 6.00
C LEU A 29 -7.93 11.59 5.01
N PRO A 30 -9.02 10.89 4.66
CA PRO A 30 -8.99 9.90 3.60
C PRO A 30 -8.41 10.50 2.31
N GLN A 31 -7.43 9.82 1.72
CA GLN A 31 -6.72 10.29 0.53
C GLN A 31 -7.64 10.47 -0.68
N THR A 32 -8.75 9.73 -0.73
CA THR A 32 -9.79 9.83 -1.76
C THR A 32 -10.55 11.17 -1.70
N TRP A 33 -10.53 11.85 -0.56
CA TRP A 33 -11.24 13.13 -0.36
C TRP A 33 -10.34 14.33 -0.65
N LEU A 34 -9.04 14.10 -0.87
CA LEU A 34 -8.06 15.17 -1.05
C LEU A 34 -7.69 15.39 -2.53
N PRO A 35 -7.54 16.66 -2.96
CA PRO A 35 -6.88 17.01 -4.21
C PRO A 35 -5.45 16.45 -4.28
N GLN A 36 -4.96 16.17 -5.48
CA GLN A 36 -3.67 15.48 -5.70
C GLN A 36 -2.49 16.12 -4.96
N PHE A 37 -2.43 17.45 -4.87
CA PHE A 37 -1.33 18.16 -4.21
C PHE A 37 -1.35 18.00 -2.69
N GLU A 38 -2.52 17.88 -2.06
CA GLU A 38 -2.69 17.72 -0.60
C GLU A 38 -2.45 16.29 -0.14
N ARG A 39 -2.55 15.32 -1.04
CA ARG A 39 -2.37 13.89 -0.73
C ARG A 39 -1.03 13.59 -0.07
N LYS A 40 0.03 14.25 -0.55
CA LYS A 40 1.39 14.08 -0.01
C LYS A 40 1.54 14.72 1.38
N THR A 41 1.09 15.96 1.54
CA THR A 41 1.25 16.75 2.76
C THR A 41 0.40 16.22 3.91
N ASN A 42 -0.79 15.68 3.61
CA ASN A 42 -1.66 15.04 4.60
C ASN A 42 -0.95 13.94 5.41
N LEU A 43 0.02 13.23 4.81
CA LEU A 43 0.76 12.14 5.46
C LEU A 43 2.16 12.54 5.95
N GLU A 44 2.61 13.77 5.76
CA GLU A 44 3.94 14.20 6.22
C GLU A 44 4.06 14.07 7.74
N ASN A 45 5.05 13.33 8.23
CA ASN A 45 5.23 13.06 9.66
C ASN A 45 4.06 12.34 10.35
N ALA A 46 3.12 11.74 9.60
CA ALA A 46 2.01 10.99 10.18
C ALA A 46 2.47 9.63 10.75
N PHE A 47 3.60 9.10 10.27
CA PHE A 47 4.11 7.77 10.59
C PHE A 47 5.57 7.80 11.06
N PRO A 48 5.92 8.44 12.18
CA PRO A 48 7.28 8.38 12.71
C PRO A 48 7.74 6.94 12.97
N ALA A 49 9.04 6.70 12.74
CA ALA A 49 9.71 5.48 13.17
C ALA A 49 9.95 5.54 14.68
N ILE A 50 9.59 4.48 15.40
CA ILE A 50 9.71 4.41 16.88
C ILE A 50 10.77 3.40 17.31
N ALA A 51 11.21 2.53 16.40
CA ALA A 51 12.20 1.49 16.69
C ALA A 51 13.61 1.86 16.25
N ASP A 52 14.60 1.25 16.90
CA ASP A 52 15.97 1.20 16.41
C ASP A 52 16.05 0.20 15.26
N ILE A 53 16.19 0.72 14.05
CA ILE A 53 16.24 -0.06 12.82
C ILE A 53 17.65 -0.16 12.23
N ARG A 54 18.69 0.24 12.98
CA ARG A 54 20.08 0.22 12.51
C ARG A 54 20.48 -1.16 12.01
N ASP A 55 21.16 -1.17 10.86
CA ASP A 55 21.66 -2.37 10.19
C ASP A 55 20.55 -3.37 9.78
N LYS A 56 19.31 -2.90 9.62
CA LYS A 56 18.17 -3.72 9.16
C LYS A 56 17.81 -3.43 7.71
N ASN A 57 17.54 -4.49 6.96
CA ASN A 57 16.82 -4.40 5.69
C ASN A 57 15.32 -4.47 5.98
N VAL A 58 14.62 -3.36 5.74
CA VAL A 58 13.19 -3.23 6.07
C VAL A 58 12.35 -3.39 4.80
N SER A 59 11.28 -4.16 4.88
CA SER A 59 10.28 -4.26 3.82
C SER A 59 8.93 -3.79 4.34
N LEU A 60 8.38 -2.76 3.71
CA LEU A 60 7.01 -2.30 3.93
C LEU A 60 6.06 -3.21 3.16
N GLN A 61 4.98 -3.66 3.81
CA GLN A 61 3.89 -4.38 3.15
C GLN A 61 2.61 -3.57 3.26
N ASP A 62 1.93 -3.41 2.12
CA ASP A 62 0.61 -2.78 2.04
C ASP A 62 -0.26 -3.63 1.11
N ASP A 63 -1.56 -3.68 1.38
CA ASP A 63 -2.49 -4.48 0.58
C ASP A 63 -2.89 -3.79 -0.72
N VAL A 64 -2.88 -2.45 -0.73
CA VAL A 64 -3.20 -1.63 -1.90
C VAL A 64 -2.38 -0.35 -1.95
N MET A 65 -1.94 0.01 -3.16
CA MET A 65 -1.28 1.29 -3.40
C MET A 65 -1.99 2.04 -4.52
N THR A 66 -2.52 3.22 -4.21
CA THR A 66 -3.11 4.13 -5.21
C THR A 66 -2.11 5.20 -5.63
N THR A 67 -1.74 6.10 -4.72
CA THR A 67 -0.84 7.23 -5.02
C THR A 67 0.58 7.05 -4.48
N SER A 68 0.87 5.91 -3.84
CA SER A 68 2.11 5.64 -3.08
C SER A 68 2.39 6.60 -1.91
N SER A 69 1.46 7.49 -1.56
CA SER A 69 1.71 8.54 -0.57
C SER A 69 2.04 7.96 0.82
N THR A 70 1.33 6.92 1.24
CA THR A 70 1.57 6.21 2.51
C THR A 70 2.96 5.58 2.54
N ILE A 71 3.28 4.74 1.55
CA ILE A 71 4.59 4.08 1.44
C ILE A 71 5.74 5.08 1.39
N LYS A 72 5.58 6.19 0.65
CA LYS A 72 6.60 7.24 0.59
C LYS A 72 6.76 7.94 1.94
N ALA A 73 5.69 8.18 2.68
CA ALA A 73 5.75 8.80 3.99
C ALA A 73 6.46 7.89 5.01
N THR A 74 6.06 6.62 5.09
CA THR A 74 6.65 5.63 6.01
C THR A 74 8.11 5.34 5.66
N ALA A 75 8.44 5.17 4.37
CA ALA A 75 9.82 4.94 3.94
C ALA A 75 10.74 6.12 4.26
N ARG A 76 10.25 7.37 4.15
CA ARG A 76 11.03 8.55 4.57
C ARG A 76 11.28 8.53 6.07
N SER A 77 10.28 8.19 6.88
CA SER A 77 10.43 8.10 8.34
C SER A 77 11.40 7.00 8.76
N LEU A 78 11.40 5.85 8.09
CA LEU A 78 12.40 4.80 8.32
C LEU A 78 13.80 5.24 7.90
N LYS A 79 13.95 5.82 6.70
CA LYS A 79 15.26 6.30 6.23
C LYS A 79 15.84 7.44 7.08
N ALA A 80 15.00 8.21 7.76
CA ALA A 80 15.46 9.21 8.72
C ALA A 80 16.02 8.58 10.01
N ALA A 81 15.64 7.33 10.33
CA ALA A 81 16.13 6.59 11.49
C ALA A 81 17.40 5.76 11.19
N ASP A 82 17.61 5.32 9.94
CA ASP A 82 18.83 4.66 9.48
C ASP A 82 18.98 4.71 7.94
N ASP A 83 20.22 4.65 7.44
CA ASP A 83 20.55 4.64 5.99
C ASP A 83 20.38 3.24 5.34
N GLY A 84 19.75 2.31 6.05
CA GLY A 84 19.47 0.95 5.60
C GLY A 84 18.57 0.86 4.35
N LYS A 85 18.52 -0.34 3.75
CA LYS A 85 17.66 -0.58 2.59
C LYS A 85 16.20 -0.69 3.03
N VAL A 86 15.36 0.20 2.51
CA VAL A 86 13.90 0.15 2.64
C VAL A 86 13.29 -0.25 1.30
N ASN A 87 12.61 -1.39 1.28
CA ASN A 87 11.84 -1.88 0.14
C ASN A 87 10.33 -1.81 0.43
N ALA A 88 9.51 -1.90 -0.61
CA ALA A 88 8.06 -1.94 -0.47
C ALA A 88 7.48 -3.04 -1.38
N LEU A 89 6.58 -3.85 -0.81
CA LEU A 89 5.79 -4.85 -1.53
C LEU A 89 4.31 -4.47 -1.37
N VAL A 90 3.62 -4.33 -2.49
CA VAL A 90 2.20 -3.99 -2.51
C VAL A 90 1.46 -4.97 -3.38
N LEU A 91 0.36 -5.48 -2.87
CA LEU A 91 -0.59 -6.20 -3.69
C LEU A 91 -1.49 -5.18 -4.40
N TYR A 92 -1.96 -5.50 -5.59
CA TYR A 92 -2.96 -4.70 -6.28
C TYR A 92 -3.80 -5.62 -7.13
N ARG A 93 -5.12 -5.40 -7.11
CA ARG A 93 -6.06 -6.08 -7.99
C ARG A 93 -6.76 -5.04 -8.84
N GLU A 94 -6.59 -5.15 -10.14
CA GLU A 94 -7.41 -4.44 -11.10
C GLU A 94 -8.78 -5.12 -11.16
N MET A 95 -9.85 -4.34 -11.02
CA MET A 95 -11.21 -4.81 -11.24
C MET A 95 -11.49 -4.76 -12.75
N TRP A 96 -11.95 -5.88 -13.32
CA TRP A 96 -12.28 -5.98 -14.74
C TRP A 96 -13.46 -5.07 -15.06
N ASP A 97 -13.31 -4.13 -15.98
CA ASP A 97 -14.44 -3.42 -16.56
C ASP A 97 -15.31 -4.43 -17.32
N SER A 98 -16.49 -4.76 -16.79
CA SER A 98 -17.51 -5.38 -17.63
C SER A 98 -17.79 -4.42 -18.78
N PRO A 99 -17.62 -4.82 -20.06
CA PRO A 99 -18.01 -3.98 -21.15
C PRO A 99 -19.49 -3.67 -20.95
N ILE A 100 -19.79 -2.39 -20.71
CA ILE A 100 -21.16 -1.88 -20.69
C ILE A 100 -21.78 -2.36 -22.00
N SER A 101 -22.77 -3.25 -21.91
CA SER A 101 -23.60 -3.59 -23.06
C SER A 101 -24.29 -2.30 -23.48
N SER A 102 -23.84 -1.71 -24.60
CA SER A 102 -24.50 -0.60 -25.25
C SER A 102 -25.85 -1.08 -25.78
N SER A 103 -26.85 -1.09 -24.92
CA SER A 103 -28.26 -1.30 -25.27
C SER A 103 -29.12 -0.56 -24.25
N ARG A 104 -28.98 0.77 -24.20
CA ARG A 104 -30.09 1.63 -23.82
C ARG A 104 -30.25 2.67 -24.90
N GLU A 105 -31.38 2.55 -25.57
CA GLU A 105 -31.88 3.44 -26.60
C GLU A 105 -31.85 4.88 -26.10
N LYS A 106 -31.56 5.78 -27.04
CA LYS A 106 -31.76 7.21 -26.90
C LYS A 106 -33.26 7.47 -26.80
N GLU A 107 -33.82 7.38 -25.59
CA GLU A 107 -35.17 7.87 -25.34
C GLU A 107 -35.12 9.38 -25.05
N GLU A 108 -35.30 10.10 -26.15
CA GLU A 108 -36.17 11.27 -26.29
C GLU A 108 -36.01 12.42 -25.29
N ALA A 109 -35.42 13.52 -25.78
CA ALA A 109 -35.61 14.85 -25.22
C ALA A 109 -37.10 15.19 -25.20
N ARG A 110 -37.66 15.50 -24.02
CA ARG A 110 -38.96 16.16 -23.87
C ARG A 110 -38.77 17.48 -23.10
N PRO A 111 -39.36 18.58 -23.59
CA PRO A 111 -39.02 19.93 -23.15
C PRO A 111 -39.77 20.32 -21.86
N ILE A 112 -39.15 21.22 -21.11
CA ILE A 112 -39.81 22.31 -20.38
C ILE A 112 -38.91 23.54 -20.45
#